data_AF-B0D161-F1
#
_entry.id   AF-B0D161-F1
#
_cell.length_a   1.000
_cell.length_b   1.000
_cell.length_c   1.000
_cell.angle_alpha   90.00
_cell.angle_beta   90.00
_cell.angle_gamma   90.00
#
_symmetry.space_group_name_H-M   'P 1'
#
loop_
_entity.id
_entity.type
_entity.pdbx_description
1 polymer ?
#
loop_
_entity_poly.entity_id
_entity_poly.type
_entity_poly.pdbx_seq_one_letter_code
_entity_poly.pdbx_strand_id
1 'polypeptide(L)'
;MAPKRRLPVQCKICNVEESKYTCSQCMAPYCSVPCYKKHKGSACQSCDPPSAFIGNDGVIPTKGPREEEPSIKDPTPLRPLTSLRWPYVPEESAYPDPLKRDDPKTLQTSQYEAIATSARIRKILADHENLPALLTSIDKLRGAGRDEALQRALGLTEINDQARPEELGEDVLALRELAEAIEAAVRGENSSALGLNWGD
;
A
#
# COMPACT_ATOMS: atom_id res chain seq x y z
N MET A 1 17.60 39.23 -17.53
CA MET A 1 16.45 39.51 -18.43
C MET A 1 15.16 39.34 -17.65
N ALA A 2 14.38 40.41 -17.50
CA ALA A 2 13.07 40.31 -16.83
C ALA A 2 12.11 39.46 -17.68
N PRO A 3 11.30 38.56 -17.08
CA PRO A 3 10.34 37.76 -17.83
C PRO A 3 9.29 38.68 -18.47
N LYS A 4 9.14 38.56 -19.79
CA LYS A 4 8.10 39.30 -20.55
C LYS A 4 6.74 38.89 -19.99
N ARG A 5 5.99 39.86 -19.44
CA ARG A 5 4.61 39.65 -18.97
C ARG A 5 3.77 39.20 -20.17
N ARG A 6 3.20 37.99 -20.11
CA ARG A 6 2.25 37.52 -21.12
C ARG A 6 0.98 38.37 -21.01
N LEU A 7 0.52 38.90 -22.13
CA LEU A 7 -0.78 39.57 -22.22
C LEU A 7 -1.88 38.61 -21.75
N PRO A 8 -2.92 39.10 -21.05
CA PRO A 8 -4.00 38.25 -20.59
C PRO A 8 -4.71 37.61 -21.79
N VAL A 9 -4.75 36.28 -21.82
CA VAL A 9 -5.45 35.51 -22.84
C VAL A 9 -6.80 35.12 -22.29
N GLN A 10 -7.87 35.29 -23.06
CA GLN A 10 -9.22 34.88 -22.64
C GLN A 10 -9.37 33.35 -22.69
N CYS A 11 -10.22 32.83 -21.82
CA CYS A 11 -10.61 31.41 -21.82
C CYS A 11 -11.25 31.03 -23.16
N LYS A 12 -10.69 30.06 -23.90
CA LYS A 12 -11.25 29.60 -25.19
C LYS A 12 -12.56 28.82 -25.09
N ILE A 13 -13.02 28.52 -23.86
CA ILE A 13 -14.19 27.68 -23.62
C ILE A 13 -15.42 28.54 -23.34
N CYS A 14 -15.29 29.57 -22.49
CA CYS A 14 -16.38 30.49 -22.18
C CYS A 14 -16.23 31.84 -22.88
N ASN A 15 -15.01 32.25 -23.26
CA ASN A 15 -14.69 33.58 -23.80
C ASN A 15 -15.13 34.76 -22.90
N VAL A 16 -15.38 34.52 -21.62
CA VAL A 16 -15.84 35.55 -20.66
C VAL A 16 -14.71 36.04 -19.76
N GLU A 17 -13.93 35.11 -19.20
CA GLU A 17 -12.90 35.41 -18.20
C GLU A 17 -11.49 35.19 -18.76
N GLU A 18 -10.51 35.86 -18.13
CA GLU A 18 -9.09 35.59 -18.37
C GLU A 18 -8.75 34.13 -18.02
N SER A 19 -7.92 33.50 -18.84
CA SER A 19 -7.51 32.12 -18.62
C SER A 19 -6.53 32.01 -17.46
N LYS A 20 -6.83 31.11 -16.54
CA LYS A 20 -5.98 30.81 -15.37
C LYS A 20 -5.08 29.59 -15.59
N TYR A 21 -5.48 28.70 -16.50
CA TYR A 21 -4.83 27.42 -16.73
C TYR A 21 -4.73 27.11 -18.23
N THR A 22 -3.89 26.14 -18.59
CA THR A 22 -3.75 25.61 -19.96
C THR A 22 -3.91 24.09 -19.96
N CYS A 23 -4.57 23.54 -20.96
CA CYS A 23 -4.70 22.09 -21.13
C CYS A 23 -3.33 21.49 -21.53
N SER A 24 -2.87 20.43 -20.88
CA SER A 24 -1.59 19.78 -21.22
C SER A 24 -1.60 19.07 -22.57
N GLN A 25 -2.76 18.64 -23.05
CA GLN A 25 -2.90 17.83 -24.27
C GLN A 25 -3.04 18.65 -25.56
N CYS A 26 -3.69 19.81 -25.49
CA CYS A 26 -3.96 20.64 -26.67
C CYS A 26 -3.58 22.11 -26.46
N MET A 27 -3.00 22.46 -25.30
CA MET A 27 -2.57 23.81 -24.93
C MET A 27 -3.68 24.87 -24.93
N ALA A 28 -4.96 24.48 -24.96
CA ALA A 28 -6.07 25.40 -24.91
C ALA A 28 -6.15 26.11 -23.53
N PRO A 29 -6.17 27.46 -23.48
CA PRO A 29 -6.30 28.21 -22.24
C PRO A 29 -7.74 28.22 -21.72
N TYR A 30 -7.92 28.02 -20.40
CA TYR A 30 -9.22 27.96 -19.73
C TYR A 30 -9.23 28.66 -18.37
N CYS A 31 -10.38 29.16 -17.90
CA CYS A 31 -10.48 29.89 -16.63
C CYS A 31 -10.70 28.99 -15.41
N SER A 32 -11.39 27.85 -15.55
CA SER A 32 -11.85 27.06 -14.41
C SER A 32 -12.13 25.57 -14.74
N VAL A 33 -12.25 24.74 -13.71
CA VAL A 33 -12.58 23.31 -13.81
C VAL A 33 -13.85 23.00 -14.64
N PRO A 34 -14.97 23.75 -14.54
CA PRO A 34 -16.12 23.51 -15.43
C PRO A 34 -15.79 23.76 -16.91
N CYS A 35 -14.94 24.75 -17.21
CA CYS A 35 -14.44 24.94 -18.57
C CYS A 35 -13.55 23.78 -19.01
N TYR A 36 -12.72 23.23 -18.12
CA TYR A 36 -11.92 22.04 -18.42
C TYR A 36 -12.79 20.81 -18.74
N LYS A 37 -13.87 20.56 -17.98
CA LYS A 37 -14.79 19.44 -18.23
C LYS A 37 -15.53 19.59 -19.57
N LYS A 38 -16.02 20.79 -19.89
CA LYS A 38 -16.61 21.11 -21.20
C LYS A 38 -15.60 20.88 -22.32
N HIS A 39 -14.38 21.36 -22.14
CA HIS A 39 -13.29 21.18 -23.10
C HIS A 39 -12.96 19.70 -23.35
N LYS A 40 -12.82 18.90 -22.29
CA LYS A 40 -12.53 17.45 -22.37
C LYS A 40 -13.61 16.67 -23.12
N GLY A 41 -14.87 17.08 -22.99
CA GLY A 41 -16.00 16.37 -23.61
C GLY A 41 -16.30 16.74 -25.07
N SER A 42 -15.87 17.93 -25.55
CA SER A 42 -16.33 18.41 -26.87
C SER A 42 -15.26 19.08 -27.75
N ALA A 43 -14.10 19.47 -27.20
CA ALA A 43 -13.15 20.35 -27.92
C ALA A 43 -11.67 19.94 -27.78
N CYS A 44 -11.38 18.84 -27.08
CA CYS A 44 -10.03 18.28 -27.00
C CYS A 44 -9.87 17.17 -28.05
N GLN A 45 -9.40 17.52 -29.25
CA GLN A 45 -9.15 16.55 -30.33
C GLN A 45 -8.04 15.53 -30.01
N SER A 46 -7.31 15.69 -28.89
CA SER A 46 -6.22 14.82 -28.45
C SER A 46 -6.46 14.16 -27.08
N CYS A 47 -7.70 14.14 -26.60
CA CYS A 47 -8.07 13.53 -25.31
C CYS A 47 -8.80 12.19 -25.48
N ASP A 48 -8.32 11.28 -26.33
CA ASP A 48 -8.76 9.89 -26.29
C ASP A 48 -7.97 9.14 -25.20
N PRO A 49 -8.63 8.45 -24.25
CA PRO A 49 -7.98 7.39 -23.49
C PRO A 49 -7.73 6.19 -24.42
N PRO A 50 -6.66 5.39 -24.22
CA PRO A 50 -6.59 4.07 -24.84
C PRO A 50 -7.78 3.24 -24.32
N SER A 51 -8.79 3.02 -25.18
CA SER A 51 -9.92 2.15 -24.88
C SER A 51 -9.46 0.70 -24.92
N ALA A 52 -9.36 0.08 -23.74
CA ALA A 52 -9.53 -1.36 -23.58
C ALA A 52 -11.05 -1.68 -23.55
N PHE A 53 -11.40 -2.88 -24.05
CA PHE A 53 -12.73 -3.55 -24.07
C PHE A 53 -13.68 -3.06 -25.19
N ILE A 54 -14.38 -3.88 -26.02
CA ILE A 54 -14.88 -5.27 -26.00
C ILE A 54 -15.00 -5.80 -27.45
N GLY A 55 -14.91 -7.13 -27.65
CA GLY A 55 -15.46 -7.79 -28.83
C GLY A 55 -15.22 -9.31 -28.87
N ASN A 56 -15.91 -10.07 -28.00
CA ASN A 56 -15.92 -11.53 -28.01
C ASN A 56 -17.27 -11.99 -28.58
N ASP A 57 -17.26 -12.60 -29.76
CA ASP A 57 -18.39 -13.30 -30.38
C ASP A 57 -17.88 -14.62 -30.94
N GLY A 58 -18.45 -15.75 -30.52
CA GLY A 58 -18.07 -17.04 -31.10
C GLY A 58 -18.38 -18.30 -30.29
N VAL A 59 -19.67 -18.56 -30.04
CA VAL A 59 -20.34 -19.87 -30.24
C VAL A 59 -19.77 -21.14 -29.58
N ILE A 60 -20.57 -21.69 -28.66
CA ILE A 60 -20.53 -23.06 -28.08
C ILE A 60 -21.05 -24.09 -29.10
N PRO A 61 -20.53 -25.34 -29.14
CA PRO A 61 -21.40 -26.48 -28.83
C PRO A 61 -20.75 -27.68 -28.06
N THR A 62 -21.38 -28.02 -26.93
CA THR A 62 -22.03 -29.33 -26.64
C THR A 62 -21.21 -30.60 -26.26
N LYS A 63 -21.40 -30.99 -24.97
CA LYS A 63 -21.56 -32.33 -24.32
C LYS A 63 -20.44 -33.39 -24.29
N GLY A 64 -20.08 -33.76 -23.06
CA GLY A 64 -19.76 -35.13 -22.61
C GLY A 64 -19.79 -35.20 -21.07
N PRO A 65 -20.38 -36.23 -20.43
CA PRO A 65 -20.38 -36.37 -18.97
C PRO A 65 -19.09 -37.05 -18.50
N ARG A 66 -18.36 -36.45 -17.57
CA ARG A 66 -17.20 -37.07 -16.93
C ARG A 66 -17.13 -36.68 -15.45
N GLU A 67 -17.45 -37.69 -14.64
CA GLU A 67 -17.02 -38.03 -13.28
C GLU A 67 -16.54 -36.89 -12.36
N GLU A 68 -17.23 -36.77 -11.22
CA GLU A 68 -16.94 -35.85 -10.11
C GLU A 68 -15.58 -36.14 -9.48
N GLU A 69 -14.59 -35.30 -9.79
CA GLU A 69 -13.46 -35.02 -8.92
C GLU A 69 -13.77 -33.84 -7.99
N PRO A 70 -13.21 -33.81 -6.76
CA PRO A 70 -13.50 -32.79 -5.77
C PRO A 70 -13.13 -31.40 -6.30
N SER A 71 -14.14 -30.53 -6.36
CA SER A 71 -14.04 -29.13 -6.76
C SER A 71 -13.01 -28.39 -5.90
N ILE A 72 -11.82 -28.20 -6.48
CA ILE A 72 -10.90 -27.14 -6.05
C ILE A 72 -11.65 -25.85 -6.32
N LYS A 73 -12.17 -25.21 -5.27
CA LYS A 73 -12.78 -23.89 -5.37
C LYS A 73 -11.77 -22.96 -6.02
N ASP A 74 -12.13 -22.36 -7.15
CA ASP A 74 -11.29 -21.37 -7.81
C ASP A 74 -10.82 -20.33 -6.77
N PRO A 75 -9.51 -19.98 -6.75
CA PRO A 75 -9.00 -19.04 -5.77
C PRO A 75 -9.76 -17.72 -5.92
N THR A 76 -10.42 -17.31 -4.84
CA THR A 76 -11.10 -16.02 -4.76
C THR A 76 -10.16 -14.94 -5.29
N PRO A 77 -10.55 -14.15 -6.31
CA PRO A 77 -9.64 -13.19 -6.91
C PRO A 77 -9.18 -12.21 -5.85
N LEU A 78 -7.86 -12.12 -5.65
CA LEU A 78 -7.26 -11.24 -4.66
C LEU A 78 -7.61 -9.79 -4.99
N ARG A 79 -7.88 -9.01 -3.94
CA ARG A 79 -8.12 -7.57 -4.06
C ARG A 79 -6.88 -6.90 -4.67
N PRO A 80 -7.01 -6.03 -5.69
CA PRO A 80 -5.85 -5.40 -6.32
C PRO A 80 -5.14 -4.45 -5.37
N LEU A 81 -3.81 -4.40 -5.42
CA LEU A 81 -2.99 -3.55 -4.54
C LEU A 81 -3.35 -2.06 -4.64
N THR A 82 -3.79 -1.60 -5.82
CA THR A 82 -4.24 -0.21 -6.08
C THR A 82 -5.49 0.19 -5.32
N SER A 83 -6.26 -0.77 -4.82
CA SER A 83 -7.45 -0.50 -4.03
C SER A 83 -7.18 -0.27 -2.54
N LEU A 84 -5.96 -0.54 -2.08
CA LEU A 84 -5.51 -0.22 -0.73
C LEU A 84 -5.11 1.26 -0.70
N ARG A 85 -5.64 2.01 0.28
CA ARG A 85 -5.26 3.40 0.52
C ARG A 85 -4.02 3.40 1.40
N TRP A 86 -2.86 3.18 0.78
CA TRP A 86 -1.59 3.30 1.48
C TRP A 86 -1.39 4.74 1.95
N PRO A 87 -0.90 4.96 3.19
CA PRO A 87 -0.52 6.28 3.63
C PRO A 87 0.59 6.81 2.70
N TYR A 88 0.52 8.10 2.36
CA TYR A 88 1.62 8.73 1.63
C TYR A 88 2.84 8.81 2.54
N VAL A 89 3.94 8.19 2.10
CA VAL A 89 5.24 8.28 2.76
C VAL A 89 6.11 9.21 1.92
N PRO A 90 6.60 10.33 2.47
CA PRO A 90 7.56 11.19 1.77
C PRO A 90 8.82 10.39 1.39
N GLU A 91 9.35 10.64 0.19
CA GLU A 91 10.62 10.07 -0.24
C GLU A 91 11.76 10.51 0.69
N GLU A 92 12.72 9.62 0.94
CA GLU A 92 13.86 9.92 1.80
C GLU A 92 14.65 11.10 1.24
N SER A 93 15.03 12.04 2.12
CA SER A 93 15.91 13.13 1.74
C SER A 93 17.26 12.56 1.27
N ALA A 94 17.73 12.98 0.11
CA ALA A 94 19.04 12.59 -0.42
C ALA A 94 20.22 12.95 0.51
N TYR A 95 19.99 13.84 1.48
CA TYR A 95 20.94 14.20 2.53
C TYR A 95 20.35 13.89 3.90
N PRO A 96 20.58 12.68 4.45
CA PRO A 96 20.08 12.34 5.79
C PRO A 96 20.80 13.19 6.84
N ASP A 97 20.04 13.74 7.77
CA ASP A 97 20.57 14.48 8.91
C ASP A 97 21.43 13.54 9.77
N PRO A 98 22.74 13.82 9.96
CA PRO A 98 23.63 12.95 10.71
C PRO A 98 23.18 12.73 12.15
N LEU A 99 22.42 13.65 12.75
CA LEU A 99 21.89 13.49 14.11
C LEU A 99 20.73 12.48 14.18
N LYS A 100 20.04 12.25 13.06
CA LYS A 100 18.89 11.33 12.97
C LYS A 100 19.26 9.97 12.40
N ARG A 101 20.57 9.65 12.38
CA ARG A 101 21.07 8.40 11.84
C ARG A 101 20.53 7.18 12.60
N ASP A 102 20.41 7.32 13.92
CA ASP A 102 20.01 6.23 14.82
C ASP A 102 18.51 6.26 15.17
N ASP A 103 17.78 7.28 14.71
CA ASP A 103 16.32 7.34 14.89
C ASP A 103 15.63 6.21 14.10
N PRO A 104 14.55 5.62 14.63
CA PRO A 104 13.79 4.62 13.92
C PRO A 104 13.21 5.20 12.63
N LYS A 105 13.61 4.62 11.50
CA LYS A 105 13.16 5.04 10.18
C LYS A 105 11.73 4.57 9.93
N THR A 106 10.93 5.44 9.32
CA THR A 106 9.59 5.08 8.86
C THR A 106 9.67 4.11 7.68
N LEU A 107 8.69 3.22 7.56
CA LEU A 107 8.61 2.29 6.43
C LEU A 107 8.39 3.03 5.11
N GLN A 108 9.13 2.63 4.08
CA GLN A 108 9.02 3.13 2.71
C GLN A 108 7.88 2.43 1.94
N THR A 109 7.36 3.06 0.88
CA THR A 109 6.29 2.50 0.04
C THR A 109 6.63 1.12 -0.52
N SER A 110 7.87 0.91 -0.96
CA SER A 110 8.35 -0.39 -1.45
C SER A 110 8.34 -1.47 -0.37
N GLN A 111 8.63 -1.11 0.88
CA GLN A 111 8.60 -2.03 2.01
C GLN A 111 7.16 -2.41 2.37
N TYR A 112 6.22 -1.45 2.33
CA TYR A 112 4.80 -1.75 2.47
C TYR A 112 4.31 -2.72 1.39
N GLU A 113 4.74 -2.54 0.14
CA GLU A 113 4.41 -3.46 -0.96
C GLU A 113 5.01 -4.86 -0.74
N ALA A 114 6.26 -4.96 -0.30
CA ALA A 114 6.89 -6.23 0.03
C ALA A 114 6.14 -6.98 1.15
N ILE A 115 5.73 -6.27 2.20
CA ILE A 115 4.90 -6.82 3.28
C ILE A 115 3.55 -7.31 2.71
N ALA A 116 2.88 -6.49 1.89
CA ALA A 116 1.56 -6.80 1.35
C ALA A 116 1.55 -7.99 0.39
N THR A 117 2.63 -8.19 -0.36
CA THR A 117 2.75 -9.23 -1.38
C THR A 117 3.38 -10.52 -0.85
N SER A 118 3.98 -10.50 0.35
CA SER A 118 4.63 -11.65 0.97
C SER A 118 3.67 -12.84 1.12
N ALA A 119 4.06 -13.98 0.54
CA ALA A 119 3.33 -15.25 0.71
C ALA A 119 3.52 -15.82 2.12
N ARG A 120 4.70 -15.64 2.73
CA ARG A 120 5.01 -16.10 4.09
C ARG A 120 4.12 -15.42 5.12
N ILE A 121 3.99 -14.09 5.04
CA ILE A 121 3.13 -13.32 5.96
C ILE A 121 1.66 -13.76 5.83
N ARG A 122 1.17 -13.94 4.58
CA ARG A 122 -0.20 -14.41 4.34
C ARG A 122 -0.45 -15.80 4.92
N LYS A 123 0.54 -16.69 4.84
CA LYS A 123 0.45 -18.04 5.42
C LYS A 123 0.35 -17.96 6.95
N ILE A 124 1.24 -17.21 7.61
CA ILE A 124 1.24 -17.05 9.07
C ILE A 124 -0.11 -16.49 9.55
N LEU A 125 -0.66 -15.49 8.87
CA LEU A 125 -1.98 -14.93 9.22
C LEU A 125 -3.14 -15.91 9.00
N ALA A 126 -3.00 -16.90 8.12
CA ALA A 126 -4.00 -17.93 7.88
C ALA A 126 -3.86 -19.13 8.83
N ASP A 127 -2.63 -19.45 9.24
CA ASP A 127 -2.35 -20.54 10.17
C ASP A 127 -2.74 -20.14 11.62
N HIS A 128 -2.68 -18.84 11.95
CA HIS A 128 -2.96 -18.31 13.30
C HIS A 128 -4.22 -17.42 13.33
N GLU A 129 -5.39 -18.04 13.52
CA GLU A 129 -6.71 -17.35 13.50
C GLU A 129 -6.87 -16.21 14.53
N ASN A 130 -6.19 -16.31 15.69
CA ASN A 130 -6.25 -15.29 16.73
C ASN A 130 -5.42 -14.04 16.39
N LEU A 131 -4.42 -14.17 15.52
CA LEU A 131 -3.44 -13.15 15.25
C LEU A 131 -4.05 -11.90 14.57
N PRO A 132 -4.93 -12.02 13.55
CA PRO A 132 -5.66 -10.87 13.01
C PRO A 132 -6.51 -10.12 14.05
N ALA A 133 -7.15 -10.85 14.98
CA ALA A 133 -7.97 -10.26 16.03
C ALA A 133 -7.10 -9.49 17.04
N LEU A 134 -5.97 -10.08 17.45
CA LEU A 134 -4.98 -9.45 18.31
C LEU A 134 -4.43 -8.17 17.69
N LEU A 135 -3.95 -8.23 16.43
CA LEU A 135 -3.44 -7.07 15.70
C LEU A 135 -4.49 -5.96 15.60
N THR A 136 -5.75 -6.32 15.33
CA THR A 136 -6.87 -5.36 15.29
C THR A 136 -7.13 -4.73 16.66
N SER A 137 -6.98 -5.48 17.76
CA SER A 137 -7.14 -4.95 19.11
C SER A 137 -6.05 -3.95 19.47
N ILE A 138 -4.79 -4.26 19.11
CA ILE A 138 -3.64 -3.38 19.33
C ILE A 138 -3.77 -2.12 18.48
N ASP A 139 -4.24 -2.25 17.23
CA ASP A 139 -4.40 -1.10 16.34
C ASP A 139 -5.49 -0.11 16.78
N LYS A 140 -6.40 -0.51 17.67
CA LYS A 140 -7.36 0.41 18.30
C LYS A 140 -6.73 1.28 19.40
N LEU A 141 -5.57 0.88 19.93
CA LEU A 141 -4.86 1.60 20.99
C LEU A 141 -4.03 2.75 20.41
N ARG A 142 -3.70 3.74 21.25
CA ARG A 142 -2.90 4.92 20.91
C ARG A 142 -1.91 5.24 22.03
N GLY A 143 -0.78 5.85 21.69
CA GLY A 143 0.26 6.25 22.65
C GLY A 143 0.82 5.07 23.44
N ALA A 144 1.23 5.32 24.69
CA ALA A 144 1.91 4.35 25.54
C ALA A 144 1.16 3.01 25.71
N GLY A 145 -0.18 3.04 25.77
CA GLY A 145 -0.97 1.82 25.90
C GLY A 145 -0.85 0.87 24.70
N ARG A 146 -0.58 1.41 23.50
CA ARG A 146 -0.27 0.59 22.32
C ARG A 146 1.10 -0.08 22.47
N ASP A 147 2.09 0.67 22.94
CA ASP A 147 3.46 0.21 23.10
C ASP A 147 3.56 -0.88 24.17
N GLU A 148 2.87 -0.70 25.31
CA GLU A 148 2.75 -1.71 26.38
C GLU A 148 2.05 -2.98 25.89
N ALA A 149 0.98 -2.85 25.10
CA ALA A 149 0.27 -3.99 24.54
C ALA A 149 1.15 -4.77 23.56
N LEU A 150 1.95 -4.08 22.73
CA LEU A 150 2.92 -4.70 21.85
C LEU A 150 4.02 -5.42 22.62
N GLN A 151 4.59 -4.78 23.65
CA GLN A 151 5.61 -5.40 24.50
C GLN A 151 5.08 -6.68 25.15
N ARG A 152 3.86 -6.63 25.73
CA ARG A 152 3.22 -7.82 26.31
C ARG A 152 2.97 -8.92 25.29
N ALA A 153 2.44 -8.56 24.12
CA ALA A 153 2.14 -9.52 23.07
C ALA A 153 3.40 -10.20 22.51
N LEU A 154 4.54 -9.52 22.53
CA LEU A 154 5.85 -10.06 22.14
C LEU A 154 6.58 -10.78 23.30
N GLY A 155 6.01 -10.78 24.51
CA GLY A 155 6.65 -11.35 25.70
C GLY A 155 7.89 -10.58 26.16
N LEU A 156 7.89 -9.25 25.99
CA LEU A 156 8.98 -8.34 26.37
C LEU A 156 8.74 -7.63 27.71
N THR A 157 7.73 -8.04 28.49
CA THR A 157 7.47 -7.41 29.80
C THR A 157 8.68 -7.58 30.73
N GLU A 158 9.06 -6.47 31.37
CA GLU A 158 10.28 -6.25 32.15
C GLU A 158 10.82 -7.50 32.87
N ILE A 159 12.10 -7.73 32.62
CA ILE A 159 12.97 -8.72 33.23
C ILE A 159 13.07 -8.43 34.73
N ASN A 160 12.13 -8.90 35.53
CA ASN A 160 12.30 -8.92 36.98
C ASN A 160 11.84 -10.21 37.67
N ASP A 161 11.51 -11.25 36.90
CA ASP A 161 11.30 -12.59 37.46
C ASP A 161 12.41 -13.53 36.97
N GLN A 162 13.53 -13.48 37.70
CA GLN A 162 14.48 -14.58 37.75
C GLN A 162 13.78 -15.81 38.32
N ALA A 163 13.08 -16.58 37.48
CA ALA A 163 12.85 -18.03 37.59
C ALA A 163 11.56 -18.46 36.88
N ARG A 164 11.64 -18.73 35.57
CA ARG A 164 11.07 -19.93 34.91
C ARG A 164 11.16 -19.75 33.39
N PRO A 165 11.45 -20.81 32.62
CA PRO A 165 10.99 -20.87 31.24
C PRO A 165 9.47 -21.05 31.32
N GLU A 166 8.72 -19.96 31.45
CA GLU A 166 7.30 -20.02 31.13
C GLU A 166 7.21 -20.34 29.64
N GLU A 167 6.59 -21.47 29.31
CA GLU A 167 6.24 -21.82 27.93
C GLU A 167 5.53 -20.60 27.35
N LEU A 168 6.19 -19.92 26.39
CA LEU A 168 5.62 -18.76 25.74
C LEU A 168 4.29 -19.19 25.11
N GLY A 169 3.24 -18.43 25.40
CA GLY A 169 1.92 -18.71 24.83
C GLY A 169 1.99 -18.79 23.31
N GLU A 170 1.15 -19.63 22.71
CA GLU A 170 1.07 -19.83 21.26
C GLU A 170 0.94 -18.50 20.50
N ASP A 171 0.14 -17.57 21.03
CA ASP A 171 -0.04 -16.22 20.46
C ASP A 171 1.26 -15.40 20.45
N VAL A 172 2.14 -15.55 21.46
CA VAL A 172 3.43 -14.85 21.53
C VAL A 172 4.39 -15.40 20.48
N LEU A 173 4.44 -16.72 20.34
CA LEU A 173 5.27 -17.38 19.33
C LEU A 173 4.79 -17.02 17.92
N ALA A 174 3.47 -17.04 17.68
CA ALA A 174 2.86 -16.62 16.43
C ALA A 174 3.19 -15.16 16.07
N LEU A 175 3.14 -14.25 17.06
CA LEU A 175 3.47 -12.85 16.83
C LEU A 175 4.97 -12.62 16.57
N ARG A 176 5.85 -13.38 17.24
CA ARG A 176 7.30 -13.35 16.97
C ARG A 176 7.61 -13.89 15.57
N GLU A 177 6.99 -15.00 15.18
CA GLU A 177 7.11 -15.55 13.82
C GLU A 177 6.65 -14.54 12.77
N LEU A 178 5.53 -13.86 13.01
CA LEU A 178 5.04 -12.79 12.13
C LEU A 178 6.05 -11.64 12.04
N ALA A 179 6.62 -11.21 13.17
CA ALA A 179 7.59 -10.13 13.22
C ALA A 179 8.88 -10.46 12.43
N GLU A 180 9.37 -11.69 12.53
CA GLU A 180 10.49 -12.17 11.71
C GLU A 180 10.15 -12.22 10.21
N ALA A 181 8.94 -12.65 9.86
CA ALA A 181 8.50 -12.66 8.47
C ALA A 181 8.37 -11.25 7.89
N ILE A 182 7.95 -10.28 8.70
CA ILE A 182 7.92 -8.85 8.34
C ILE A 182 9.35 -8.32 8.16
N GLU A 183 10.26 -8.62 9.10
CA GLU A 183 11.67 -8.20 8.99
C GLU A 183 12.31 -8.72 7.70
N ALA A 184 12.13 -10.00 7.40
CA ALA A 184 12.66 -10.61 6.19
C ALA A 184 12.10 -9.95 4.92
N ALA A 185 10.81 -9.60 4.93
CA ALA A 185 10.18 -8.89 3.80
C ALA A 185 10.71 -7.45 3.63
N VAL A 186 10.95 -6.74 4.73
CA VAL A 186 11.45 -5.36 4.73
C VAL A 186 12.93 -5.29 4.35
N ARG A 187 13.73 -6.24 4.84
CA ARG A 187 15.18 -6.31 4.56
C ARG A 187 15.47 -6.81 3.15
N GLY A 188 14.62 -7.69 2.61
CA GLY A 188 14.85 -8.34 1.33
C GLY A 188 16.18 -9.11 1.33
N GLU A 189 17.01 -8.89 0.32
CA GLU A 189 18.29 -9.59 0.13
C GLU A 189 19.45 -9.03 0.98
N ASN A 190 19.23 -7.95 1.74
CA ASN A 190 20.28 -7.27 2.50
C ASN A 190 20.65 -8.01 3.80
N SER A 191 21.28 -9.17 3.69
CA SER A 191 21.71 -10.01 4.82
C SER A 191 22.79 -9.40 5.73
N SER A 192 23.38 -8.27 5.34
CA SER A 192 24.40 -7.55 6.11
C SER A 192 23.83 -6.63 7.21
N ALA A 193 22.52 -6.36 7.20
CA ALA A 193 21.88 -5.58 8.25
C ALA A 193 21.60 -6.45 9.50
N LEU A 194 21.71 -5.85 10.69
CA LEU A 194 21.34 -6.50 11.94
C LEU A 194 19.84 -6.86 11.90
N GLY A 195 19.54 -8.15 12.09
CA GLY A 195 18.17 -8.67 12.10
C GLY A 195 17.60 -8.77 13.51
N LEU A 196 16.30 -9.02 13.58
CA LEU A 196 15.62 -9.38 14.83
C LEU A 196 16.20 -10.68 15.38
N ASN A 197 16.55 -10.67 16.67
CA ASN A 197 17.00 -11.84 17.42
C ASN A 197 16.29 -11.82 18.78
N TRP A 198 15.54 -12.88 19.07
CA TRP A 198 14.76 -12.98 20.31
C TRP A 198 15.55 -13.52 21.49
N GLY A 199 16.75 -14.07 21.26
CA GLY A 199 17.50 -14.86 22.25
C GLY A 199 16.85 -16.22 22.49
N ASP A 200 17.64 -17.29 22.44
CA ASP A 200 17.21 -18.64 22.84
C ASP A 200 17.14 -18.76 24.38
#